data_AF-A0A7X6Z7W9-F1
#
_entry.id   AF-A0A7X6Z7W9-F1
#
_cell.length_a   1.000
_cell.length_b   1.000
_cell.length_c   1.000
_cell.angle_alpha   90.00
_cell.angle_beta   90.00
_cell.angle_gamma   90.00
#
_symmetry.space_group_name_H-M   'P 1'
#
loop_
_entity.id
_entity.type
_entity.pdbx_description
1 polymer ?
#
loop_
_entity_poly.entity_id
_entity_poly.type
_entity_poly.pdbx_seq_one_letter_code
_entity_poly.pdbx_strand_id
1 'polypeptide(L)'
;ASFIAMNSMPIDIAAYYDGQYRMNWCGLYNIYGAKQKTYYAFKAYGQMVASGGCIVKSSCDMEGVYCLAVDNGQTGYILLSNYRGDDQLAQLTFTGLAEGDTQAERILLDKEHDLTLDRREHFHGYQVEQTLRLARHTVALIKISRT
;
A
#
# COMPACT_ATOMS: atom_id res chain seq x y z
N ALA A 1 5.67 6.48 -1.91
CA ALA A 1 7.05 6.03 -2.23
C ALA A 1 7.98 6.01 -1.02
N SER A 2 8.14 7.10 -0.25
CA SER A 2 9.21 7.20 0.77
C SER A 2 9.26 6.03 1.78
N PHE A 3 8.13 5.64 2.37
CA PHE A 3 8.09 4.49 3.30
C PHE A 3 8.57 3.18 2.65
N ILE A 4 8.16 2.93 1.41
CA ILE A 4 8.59 1.75 0.66
C ILE A 4 10.11 1.77 0.48
N ALA A 5 10.67 2.90 0.03
CA ALA A 5 12.11 3.04 -0.22
C ALA A 5 12.96 2.94 1.06
N MET A 6 12.45 3.44 2.19
CA MET A 6 13.18 3.36 3.47
C MET A 6 13.34 1.92 3.98
N ASN A 7 12.52 0.96 3.54
CA ASN A 7 12.65 -0.45 3.95
C ASN A 7 13.91 -1.13 3.38
N SER A 8 14.56 -0.56 2.36
CA SER A 8 15.87 -1.02 1.89
C SER A 8 17.05 -0.29 2.54
N MET A 9 16.78 0.58 3.52
CA MET A 9 17.79 1.37 4.22
C MET A 9 17.93 0.90 5.67
N PRO A 10 19.09 1.14 6.33
CA PRO A 10 19.28 0.82 7.75
C PRO A 10 18.59 1.88 8.64
N ILE A 11 17.27 1.98 8.54
CA ILE A 11 16.44 2.93 9.27
C ILE A 11 15.51 2.14 10.20
N ASP A 12 15.69 2.30 11.51
CA ASP A 12 14.82 1.66 12.51
C ASP A 12 13.53 2.46 12.74
N ILE A 13 13.60 3.79 12.68
CA ILE A 13 12.47 4.70 12.96
C ILE A 13 12.44 5.82 11.92
N ALA A 14 11.29 5.97 11.26
CA ALA A 14 11.00 7.09 10.38
C ALA A 14 9.90 7.97 11.01
N ALA A 15 10.27 9.16 11.46
CA ALA A 15 9.33 10.13 12.03
C ALA A 15 8.89 11.16 10.98
N TYR A 16 7.64 11.61 11.08
CA TYR A 16 7.15 12.72 10.26
C TYR A 16 7.40 14.04 10.97
N TYR A 17 7.89 15.01 10.21
CA TYR A 17 8.33 16.29 10.75
C TYR A 17 7.21 17.09 11.43
N ASP A 18 5.97 17.07 10.90
CA ASP A 18 4.90 17.92 11.43
C ASP A 18 3.50 17.29 11.38
N GLY A 19 2.89 17.13 12.56
CA GLY A 19 1.51 16.69 12.73
C GLY A 19 0.53 17.82 13.06
N GLN A 20 0.98 19.08 13.11
CA GLN A 20 0.18 20.22 13.54
C GLN A 20 -0.90 20.57 12.51
N TYR A 21 -2.02 21.05 13.02
CA TYR A 21 -3.18 21.47 12.22
C TYR A 21 -2.90 22.71 11.36
N ARG A 22 -1.91 23.55 11.72
CA ARG A 22 -1.71 24.89 11.12
C ARG A 22 -0.89 24.92 9.83
N MET A 23 -0.35 23.79 9.37
CA MET A 23 0.46 23.75 8.15
C MET A 23 -0.36 23.34 6.92
N ASN A 24 -0.49 24.27 5.96
CA ASN A 24 -1.30 24.08 4.75
C ASN A 24 -0.71 23.10 3.71
N TRP A 25 0.59 22.80 3.77
CA TRP A 25 1.30 22.10 2.67
C TRP A 25 2.03 20.81 3.10
N CYS A 26 2.22 20.59 4.39
CA CYS A 26 3.04 19.51 4.92
C CYS A 26 2.41 18.81 6.15
N GLY A 27 1.12 19.05 6.42
CA GLY A 27 0.44 18.48 7.58
C GLY A 27 -0.21 17.11 7.31
N LEU A 28 -0.38 16.33 8.38
CA LEU A 28 -1.29 15.18 8.40
C LEU A 28 -2.77 15.60 8.46
N TYR A 29 -3.02 16.81 8.97
CA TYR A 29 -4.34 17.39 9.16
C TYR A 29 -4.39 18.82 8.63
N ASN A 30 -5.57 19.30 8.25
CA ASN A 30 -5.80 20.71 7.96
C ASN A 30 -6.07 21.53 9.24
N ILE A 31 -6.27 22.83 9.08
CA ILE A 31 -6.50 23.79 10.18
C ILE A 31 -7.76 23.51 11.01
N TYR A 32 -8.67 22.68 10.50
CA TYR A 32 -9.90 22.28 11.16
C TYR A 32 -9.82 20.87 11.77
N GLY A 33 -8.66 20.22 11.72
CA GLY A 33 -8.49 18.85 12.23
C GLY A 33 -8.91 17.74 11.27
N ALA A 34 -9.31 18.07 10.03
CA ALA A 34 -9.64 17.03 9.05
C ALA A 34 -8.36 16.38 8.51
N LYS A 35 -8.39 15.05 8.37
CA LYS A 35 -7.28 14.24 7.85
C LYS A 35 -7.00 14.61 6.39
N GLN A 36 -5.72 14.72 6.04
CA GLN A 36 -5.27 14.90 4.66
C GLN A 36 -4.81 13.59 4.04
N LYS A 37 -4.61 13.56 2.71
CA LYS A 37 -4.10 12.38 1.98
C LYS A 37 -2.79 11.84 2.58
N THR A 38 -1.93 12.72 3.09
CA THR A 38 -0.69 12.33 3.79
C THR A 38 -0.97 11.45 5.00
N TYR A 39 -1.96 11.77 5.83
CA TYR A 39 -2.38 10.92 6.95
C TYR A 39 -2.74 9.51 6.49
N TYR A 40 -3.47 9.41 5.39
CA TYR A 40 -3.89 8.13 4.86
C TYR A 40 -2.72 7.32 4.28
N ALA A 41 -1.70 7.96 3.71
CA ALA A 41 -0.48 7.28 3.28
C ALA A 41 0.27 6.68 4.49
N PHE A 42 0.34 7.40 5.60
CA PHE A 42 0.87 6.89 6.87
C PHE A 42 0.04 5.74 7.41
N LYS A 43 -1.28 5.87 7.39
CA LYS A 43 -2.21 4.84 7.85
C LYS A 43 -2.07 3.54 7.03
N ALA A 44 -1.93 3.63 5.71
CA ALA A 44 -1.73 2.48 4.84
C ALA A 44 -0.47 1.70 5.20
N TYR A 45 0.67 2.39 5.36
CA TYR A 45 1.92 1.78 5.80
C TYR A 45 1.81 1.22 7.23
N GLY A 46 1.18 1.98 8.14
CA GLY A 46 0.94 1.56 9.53
C GLY A 46 0.13 0.28 9.65
N GLN A 47 -0.81 0.01 8.74
CA GLN A 47 -1.54 -1.27 8.71
C GLN A 47 -0.62 -2.45 8.41
N MET A 48 0.38 -2.27 7.53
CA MET A 48 1.38 -3.29 7.25
C MET A 48 2.25 -3.57 8.48
N VAL A 49 2.74 -2.50 9.12
CA VAL A 49 3.57 -2.61 10.34
C VAL A 49 2.80 -3.27 11.48
N ALA A 50 1.56 -2.87 11.70
CA ALA A 50 0.70 -3.41 12.76
C ALA A 50 0.34 -4.89 12.54
N SER A 51 0.53 -5.43 11.33
CA SER A 51 0.30 -6.86 11.07
C SER A 51 1.34 -7.78 11.72
N GLY A 52 2.49 -7.23 12.13
CA GLY A 52 3.61 -8.01 12.66
C GLY A 52 4.27 -8.94 11.64
N GLY A 53 3.96 -8.79 10.36
CA GLY A 53 4.53 -9.59 9.28
C GLY A 53 5.97 -9.23 8.95
N CYS A 54 6.66 -10.19 8.34
CA CYS A 54 7.99 -9.98 7.79
C CYS A 54 7.88 -9.40 6.38
N ILE A 55 8.84 -8.55 6.00
CA ILE A 55 8.97 -8.10 4.61
C ILE A 55 9.25 -9.32 3.73
N VAL A 56 8.48 -9.47 2.66
CA VAL A 56 8.67 -10.53 1.67
C VAL A 56 9.20 -9.95 0.36
N LYS A 57 9.78 -10.82 -0.47
CA LYS A 57 10.35 -10.44 -1.76
C LYS A 57 9.27 -9.77 -2.62
N SER A 58 9.55 -8.55 -3.06
CA SER A 58 8.71 -7.79 -3.98
C SER A 58 9.60 -7.01 -4.94
N SER A 59 9.15 -6.84 -6.18
CA SER A 59 9.86 -6.11 -7.23
C SER A 59 8.87 -5.47 -8.18
N CYS A 60 9.25 -4.31 -8.70
CA CYS A 60 8.48 -3.58 -9.71
C CYS A 60 9.46 -3.06 -10.75
N ASP A 61 9.13 -3.28 -12.02
CA ASP A 61 9.89 -2.85 -13.20
C ASP A 61 9.33 -1.56 -13.82
N MET A 62 8.19 -1.07 -13.31
CA MET A 62 7.52 0.13 -13.81
C MET A 62 8.18 1.39 -13.23
N GLU A 63 8.60 2.30 -14.10
CA GLU A 63 9.24 3.55 -13.68
C GLU A 63 8.30 4.42 -12.83
N GLY A 64 8.83 4.96 -11.73
CA GLY A 64 8.07 5.83 -10.82
C GLY A 64 7.01 5.13 -9.97
N VAL A 65 6.91 3.80 -10.07
CA VAL A 65 6.07 2.94 -9.24
C VAL A 65 6.93 2.18 -8.25
N TYR A 66 6.44 2.07 -7.01
CA TYR A 66 7.13 1.42 -5.91
C TYR A 66 6.22 0.37 -5.28
N CYS A 67 6.79 -0.76 -4.89
CA CYS A 67 6.06 -1.83 -4.22
C CYS A 67 6.77 -2.28 -2.93
N LEU A 68 5.97 -2.65 -1.94
CA LEU A 68 6.42 -3.36 -0.73
C LEU A 68 5.38 -4.43 -0.40
N ALA A 69 5.84 -5.57 0.08
CA ALA A 69 4.96 -6.60 0.60
C ALA A 69 5.42 -7.10 1.97
N VAL A 70 4.47 -7.39 2.85
CA VAL A 70 4.69 -8.06 4.14
C VAL A 70 3.75 -9.25 4.28
N ASP A 71 4.17 -10.29 4.99
CA ASP A 71 3.35 -11.45 5.28
C ASP A 71 3.65 -11.98 6.68
N ASN A 72 2.60 -12.38 7.40
CA ASN A 72 2.69 -13.04 8.70
C ASN A 72 2.21 -14.50 8.67
N GLY A 73 1.93 -15.04 7.48
CA GLY A 73 1.42 -16.41 7.27
C GLY A 73 -0.10 -16.48 7.24
N GLN A 74 -0.81 -15.61 7.97
CA GLN A 74 -2.28 -15.55 7.94
C GLN A 74 -2.79 -14.39 7.07
N THR A 75 -2.15 -13.23 7.17
CA THR A 75 -2.48 -12.01 6.42
C THR A 75 -1.23 -11.45 5.77
N GLY A 76 -1.33 -11.23 4.45
CA GLY A 76 -0.37 -10.48 3.66
C GLY A 76 -0.87 -9.07 3.36
N TYR A 77 0.05 -8.13 3.23
CA TYR A 77 -0.24 -6.79 2.70
C TYR A 77 0.73 -6.45 1.59
N ILE A 78 0.21 -5.86 0.52
CA ILE A 78 0.99 -5.35 -0.60
C ILE A 78 0.64 -3.88 -0.75
N LEU A 79 1.66 -3.03 -0.72
CA LEU A 79 1.53 -1.58 -0.88
C LEU A 79 2.20 -1.18 -2.19
N LEU A 80 1.39 -0.62 -3.09
CA LEU A 80 1.82 -0.05 -4.35
C LEU A 80 1.68 1.47 -4.28
N SER A 81 2.65 2.19 -4.83
CA SER A 81 2.63 3.65 -4.91
C SER A 81 3.11 4.09 -6.28
N ASN A 82 2.19 4.59 -7.11
CA ASN A 82 2.55 5.31 -8.32
C ASN A 82 2.81 6.78 -7.95
N TYR A 83 4.07 7.11 -7.68
CA TYR A 83 4.45 8.46 -7.23
C TYR A 83 4.67 9.41 -8.41
N ARG A 84 5.38 8.94 -9.45
CA ARG A 84 5.77 9.72 -10.62
C ARG A 84 5.64 8.97 -11.95
N GLY A 85 5.13 7.74 -11.93
CA GLY A 85 4.82 7.02 -13.16
C GLY A 85 3.61 7.60 -13.86
N ASP A 86 3.41 7.17 -15.10
CA ASP A 86 2.22 7.53 -15.88
C ASP A 86 0.99 6.75 -15.42
N ASP A 87 -0.18 7.16 -15.92
CA ASP A 87 -1.41 6.40 -15.80
C ASP A 87 -1.29 5.11 -16.59
N GLN A 88 -1.37 3.97 -15.90
CA GLN A 88 -1.09 2.68 -16.55
C GLN A 88 -1.82 1.51 -15.88
N LEU A 89 -1.90 0.41 -16.63
CA LEU A 89 -2.33 -0.89 -16.12
C LEU A 89 -1.11 -1.64 -15.59
N ALA A 90 -1.06 -1.86 -14.29
CA ALA A 90 -0.04 -2.70 -13.65
C ALA A 90 -0.50 -4.16 -13.69
N GLN A 91 0.36 -5.05 -14.20
CA GLN A 91 0.20 -6.48 -14.01
C GLN A 91 0.85 -6.87 -12.68
N LEU A 92 0.08 -7.55 -11.84
CA LEU A 92 0.49 -7.98 -10.52
C LEU A 92 0.53 -9.51 -10.51
N THR A 93 1.65 -10.07 -10.08
CA THR A 93 1.81 -11.51 -9.88
C THR A 93 2.05 -11.77 -8.40
N PHE A 94 1.16 -12.55 -7.79
CA PHE A 94 1.27 -13.01 -6.42
C PHE A 94 1.64 -14.50 -6.45
N THR A 95 2.67 -14.88 -5.70
CA THR A 95 3.13 -16.28 -5.59
C THR A 95 3.23 -16.66 -4.12
N GLY A 96 3.10 -17.94 -3.79
CA GLY A 96 3.13 -18.39 -2.40
C GLY A 96 1.81 -18.10 -1.66
N LEU A 97 0.72 -17.95 -2.40
CA LEU A 97 -0.61 -18.04 -1.83
C LEU A 97 -0.85 -19.51 -1.44
N ALA A 98 -1.50 -19.75 -0.31
CA ALA A 98 -1.76 -21.12 0.13
C ALA A 98 -2.74 -21.80 -0.85
N GLU A 99 -2.66 -23.13 -0.95
CA GLU A 99 -3.66 -23.92 -1.68
C GLU A 99 -4.98 -23.90 -0.89
N GLY A 100 -5.73 -22.81 -1.03
CA GLY A 100 -6.97 -22.55 -0.33
C GLY A 100 -7.69 -21.33 -0.90
N ASP A 101 -8.89 -21.07 -0.42
CA ASP A 101 -9.55 -19.79 -0.71
C ASP A 101 -8.80 -18.68 0.01
N THR A 102 -8.49 -17.61 -0.70
CA THR A 102 -7.80 -16.46 -0.15
C THR A 102 -8.58 -15.21 -0.54
N GLN A 103 -9.02 -14.44 0.44
CA GLN A 103 -9.71 -13.19 0.19
C GLN A 103 -8.71 -12.06 -0.03
N ALA A 104 -8.93 -11.26 -1.07
CA ALA A 104 -8.16 -10.05 -1.34
C ALA A 104 -9.06 -8.81 -1.25
N GLU A 105 -8.63 -7.81 -0.48
CA GLU A 105 -9.29 -6.52 -0.37
C GLU A 105 -8.35 -5.43 -0.93
N ARG A 106 -8.78 -4.76 -1.99
CA ARG A 106 -8.06 -3.61 -2.56
C ARG A 106 -8.60 -2.32 -1.97
N ILE A 107 -7.71 -1.55 -1.38
CA ILE A 107 -7.99 -0.30 -0.68
C ILE A 107 -7.19 0.80 -1.39
N LEU A 108 -7.85 1.87 -1.81
CA LEU A 108 -7.25 2.92 -2.61
C LEU A 108 -7.11 4.23 -1.83
N LEU A 109 -5.99 4.89 -2.06
CA LEU A 109 -5.74 6.28 -1.70
C LEU A 109 -5.31 7.01 -2.98
N ASP A 110 -6.15 7.90 -3.46
CA ASP A 110 -5.90 8.72 -4.64
C ASP A 110 -6.65 10.06 -4.51
N LYS A 111 -6.92 10.75 -5.61
CA LYS A 111 -7.69 12.01 -5.59
C LYS A 111 -9.09 11.83 -4.99
N GLU A 112 -9.79 10.76 -5.34
CA GLU A 112 -11.19 10.52 -4.99
C GLU A 112 -11.33 9.66 -3.71
N HIS A 113 -10.30 8.86 -3.39
CA HIS A 113 -10.34 7.90 -2.29
C HIS A 113 -9.42 8.28 -1.13
N ASP A 114 -9.93 8.21 0.10
CA ASP A 114 -9.20 8.45 1.36
C ASP A 114 -8.90 7.13 2.09
N LEU A 115 -8.14 6.25 1.45
CA LEU A 115 -7.86 4.89 1.92
C LEU A 115 -9.15 4.08 2.15
N THR A 116 -9.98 4.01 1.10
CA THR A 116 -11.28 3.35 1.12
C THR A 116 -11.24 2.05 0.33
N LEU A 117 -12.04 1.07 0.74
CA LEU A 117 -12.20 -0.19 0.01
C LEU A 117 -12.77 0.10 -1.38
N ASP A 118 -12.07 -0.37 -2.41
CA ASP A 118 -12.46 -0.25 -3.81
C ASP A 118 -13.02 -1.59 -4.33
N ARG A 119 -12.38 -2.71 -3.99
CA ARG A 119 -12.77 -4.02 -4.51
C ARG A 119 -12.46 -5.16 -3.54
N ARG A 120 -13.28 -6.21 -3.59
CA ARG A 120 -13.01 -7.51 -2.98
C ARG A 120 -12.94 -8.58 -4.05
N GLU A 121 -11.99 -9.50 -3.90
CA GLU A 121 -11.75 -10.62 -4.80
C GLU A 121 -11.44 -11.88 -4.00
N HIS A 122 -11.62 -13.03 -4.65
CA HIS A 122 -11.22 -14.33 -4.14
C HIS A 122 -10.16 -14.91 -5.06
N PHE A 123 -9.07 -15.34 -4.47
CA PHE A 123 -7.90 -15.91 -5.12
C PHE A 123 -7.83 -17.39 -4.80
N HIS A 124 -7.54 -18.19 -5.83
CA HIS A 124 -7.39 -19.63 -5.70
C HIS A 124 -6.08 -20.07 -6.36
N GLY A 125 -5.37 -20.96 -5.66
CA GLY A 125 -4.12 -21.54 -6.14
C GLY A 125 -2.87 -20.80 -5.66
N TYR A 126 -1.72 -21.37 -6.01
CA TYR A 126 -0.41 -20.92 -5.53
C TYR A 126 0.05 -19.59 -6.13
N GLN A 127 -0.30 -19.37 -7.40
CA GLN A 127 0.04 -18.18 -8.17
C GLN A 127 -1.23 -17.55 -8.73
N VAL A 128 -1.34 -16.23 -8.56
CA VAL A 128 -2.44 -15.42 -9.09
C VAL A 128 -1.87 -14.24 -9.86
N GLU A 129 -2.44 -14.00 -11.03
CA GLU A 129 -2.16 -12.83 -11.85
C GLU A 129 -3.38 -11.92 -11.86
N GLN A 130 -3.15 -10.63 -11.67
CA GLN A 130 -4.20 -9.62 -11.66
C GLN A 130 -3.74 -8.39 -12.42
N THR A 131 -4.68 -7.70 -13.07
CA THR A 131 -4.44 -6.36 -13.61
C THR A 131 -5.10 -5.30 -12.74
N LEU A 132 -4.36 -4.25 -12.42
CA LEU A 132 -4.83 -3.09 -11.68
C LEU A 132 -4.57 -1.82 -12.48
N ARG A 133 -5.59 -0.98 -12.67
CA ARG A 133 -5.36 0.40 -13.11
C ARG A 133 -4.73 1.18 -11.97
N LEU A 134 -3.50 1.63 -12.16
CA LEU A 134 -2.74 2.39 -11.19
C LEU A 134 -2.44 3.78 -11.77
N ALA A 135 -3.41 4.69 -11.60
CA ALA A 135 -3.25 6.08 -12.03
C ALA A 135 -2.09 6.76 -11.29
N ARG A 136 -1.57 7.82 -11.89
CA ARG A 136 -0.54 8.66 -11.29
C ARG A 136 -1.06 9.22 -9.95
N HIS A 137 -0.19 9.21 -8.94
CA HIS A 137 -0.50 9.61 -7.57
C HIS A 137 -1.48 8.70 -6.81
N THR A 138 -1.72 7.49 -7.31
CA THR A 138 -2.46 6.45 -6.57
C THR A 138 -1.53 5.64 -5.67
N VAL A 139 -2.02 5.38 -4.47
CA VAL A 139 -1.52 4.35 -3.55
C VAL A 139 -2.58 3.26 -3.46
N ALA A 140 -2.20 2.01 -3.68
CA ALA A 140 -3.07 0.86 -3.50
C ALA A 140 -2.50 -0.03 -2.40
N LEU A 141 -3.32 -0.32 -1.39
CA LEU A 141 -3.05 -1.33 -0.38
C LEU A 141 -3.92 -2.55 -0.68
N ILE A 142 -3.30 -3.68 -0.98
CA ILE A 142 -3.98 -4.95 -1.17
C ILE A 142 -3.74 -5.78 0.09
N LYS A 143 -4.82 -6.07 0.81
CA LYS A 143 -4.80 -6.97 1.95
C LYS A 143 -5.23 -8.36 1.49
N ILE A 144 -4.43 -9.36 1.83
CA ILE A 144 -4.65 -10.75 1.48
C ILE A 144 -4.87 -11.52 2.78
N SER A 145 -6.01 -12.18 2.93
CA SER A 145 -6.37 -12.96 4.11
C SER A 145 -6.60 -14.41 3.71
N ARG A 146 -5.79 -15.31 4.26
CA ARG A 146 -5.92 -16.76 4.06
C ARG A 146 -6.95 -17.29 5.06
N THR A 147 -7.95 -18.01 4.56
CA THR A 147 -8.93 -18.73 5.39
C THR A 147 -8.47 -20.11 5.77
#